data_AF-A0A434CIH2-F1
#
_entry.id   AF-A0A434CIH2-F1
#
_cell.length_a   1.000
_cell.length_b   1.000
_cell.length_c   1.000
_cell.angle_alpha   90.00
_cell.angle_beta   90.00
_cell.angle_gamma   90.00
#
_symmetry.space_group_name_H-M   'P 1'
#
loop_
_entity.id
_entity.type
_entity.pdbx_description
1 polymer ?
#
loop_
_entity_poly.entity_id
_entity_poly.type
_entity_poly.pdbx_seq_one_letter_code
_entity_poly.pdbx_strand_id
1 'polypeptide(L)'
;PAHAHAICEEYRAAATLDREHDHADKAAGRRIRCPLLALWSGQGALAQWYAGEGGPLALWRGWADDVRGQAMPGGHFFPEEDPAGTADLLAGFFGETTHGISRRTGLPSPSL
;
A
#
# COMPACT_ATOMS: atom_id res chain seq x y z
N PRO A 1 32.42 3.76 -1.00
CA PRO A 1 32.20 5.19 -1.34
C PRO A 1 30.96 5.45 -2.19
N ALA A 2 30.83 4.78 -3.35
CA ALA A 2 29.69 5.00 -4.26
C ALA A 2 28.32 4.65 -3.65
N HIS A 3 28.19 3.54 -2.89
CA HIS A 3 26.91 3.16 -2.26
C HIS A 3 26.42 4.17 -1.23
N ALA A 4 27.31 4.69 -0.38
CA ALA A 4 26.94 5.71 0.60
C ALA A 4 26.49 7.00 -0.09
N HIS A 5 27.17 7.41 -1.17
CA HIS A 5 26.76 8.56 -1.96
C HIS A 5 25.37 8.35 -2.57
N ALA A 6 25.11 7.18 -3.17
CA ALA A 6 23.80 6.85 -3.72
C ALA A 6 22.68 6.92 -2.67
N ILE A 7 22.90 6.36 -1.47
CA ILE A 7 21.94 6.46 -0.36
C ILE A 7 21.70 7.93 0.02
N CYS A 8 22.75 8.75 0.11
CA CYS A 8 22.57 10.17 0.39
C CYS A 8 21.78 10.89 -0.72
N GLU A 9 21.98 10.55 -1.99
CA GLU A 9 21.20 11.12 -3.09
C GLU A 9 19.73 10.66 -3.07
N GLU A 10 19.45 9.42 -2.68
CA GLU A 10 18.08 8.91 -2.47
C GLU A 10 17.33 9.75 -1.43
N TYR A 11 17.96 10.01 -0.26
CA TYR A 11 17.34 10.86 0.76
C TYR A 11 17.18 12.32 0.33
N ARG A 12 18.08 12.85 -0.51
CA ARG A 12 17.92 14.21 -1.08
C ARG A 12 16.75 14.27 -2.05
N ALA A 13 16.58 13.26 -2.90
CA ALA A 13 15.44 13.15 -3.81
C ALA A 13 14.12 13.05 -3.02
N ALA A 14 14.08 12.20 -1.98
CA ALA A 14 12.92 12.04 -1.10
C ALA A 14 12.51 13.35 -0.39
N ALA A 15 13.49 14.18 -0.04
CA ALA A 15 13.26 15.49 0.59
C ALA A 15 12.90 16.60 -0.41
N THR A 16 13.05 16.39 -1.72
CA THR A 16 12.87 17.41 -2.76
C THR A 16 11.99 16.91 -3.90
N LEU A 17 12.60 16.34 -4.95
CA LEU A 17 11.92 15.96 -6.20
C LEU A 17 10.73 15.01 -5.99
N ASP A 18 10.85 14.03 -5.09
CA ASP A 18 9.76 13.08 -4.85
C ASP A 18 8.53 13.78 -4.24
N ARG A 19 8.74 14.82 -3.41
CA ARG A 19 7.65 15.63 -2.88
C ARG A 19 6.95 16.44 -3.97
N GLU A 20 7.69 16.95 -4.96
CA GLU A 20 7.12 17.67 -6.10
C GLU A 20 6.23 16.73 -6.94
N HIS A 21 6.69 15.50 -7.19
CA HIS A 21 5.92 14.47 -7.86
C HIS A 21 4.65 14.11 -7.09
N ASP A 22 4.76 13.83 -5.79
CA ASP A 22 3.63 13.51 -4.92
C ASP A 22 2.58 14.65 -4.91
N HIS A 23 3.03 15.90 -4.81
CA HIS A 23 2.15 17.06 -4.86
C HIS A 23 1.44 17.19 -6.21
N ALA A 24 2.14 16.93 -7.32
CA ALA A 24 1.55 16.95 -8.65
C ALA A 24 0.50 15.84 -8.84
N ASP A 25 0.74 14.63 -8.31
CA ASP A 25 -0.24 13.54 -8.25
C ASP A 25 -1.49 13.95 -7.48
N LYS A 26 -1.32 14.54 -6.30
CA LYS A 26 -2.42 15.05 -5.46
C LYS A 26 -3.22 16.15 -6.15
N ALA A 27 -2.54 17.14 -6.72
CA ALA A 27 -3.19 18.24 -7.42
C ALA A 27 -3.98 17.77 -8.66
N ALA A 28 -3.47 16.73 -9.34
CA ALA A 28 -4.16 16.10 -10.46
C ALA A 28 -5.23 15.07 -10.03
N GLY A 29 -5.43 14.83 -8.74
CA GLY A 29 -6.37 13.84 -8.22
C GLY A 29 -6.04 12.40 -8.61
N ARG A 30 -4.76 12.10 -8.90
CA ARG A 30 -4.33 10.75 -9.24
C ARG A 30 -4.39 9.84 -8.02
N ARG A 31 -4.75 8.58 -8.27
CA ARG A 31 -5.03 7.55 -7.25
C ARG A 31 -4.37 6.24 -7.67
N ILE A 32 -3.91 5.46 -6.70
CA ILE A 32 -3.49 4.08 -6.93
C ILE A 32 -4.76 3.26 -7.21
N ARG A 33 -4.82 2.67 -8.41
CA ARG A 33 -6.04 2.03 -8.94
C ARG A 33 -6.15 0.54 -8.62
N CYS A 34 -5.05 -0.12 -8.29
CA CYS A 34 -5.08 -1.52 -7.88
C CYS A 34 -5.39 -1.64 -6.37
N PRO A 35 -5.85 -2.80 -5.90
CA PRO A 35 -5.88 -3.11 -4.48
C PRO A 35 -4.52 -2.84 -3.83
N LEU A 36 -4.53 -2.35 -2.59
CA LEU A 36 -3.33 -2.04 -1.81
C LEU A 36 -3.39 -2.71 -0.44
N LEU A 37 -2.34 -3.47 -0.11
CA LEU A 37 -2.07 -3.99 1.22
C LEU A 37 -0.96 -3.16 1.87
N ALA A 38 -1.26 -2.48 2.98
CA ALA A 38 -0.28 -1.77 3.80
C ALA A 38 0.03 -2.56 5.08
N LEU A 39 1.26 -3.06 5.22
CA LEU A 39 1.75 -3.69 6.45
C LEU A 39 2.76 -2.75 7.12
N TRP A 40 2.70 -2.62 8.44
CA TRP A 40 3.61 -1.75 9.19
C TRP A 40 4.02 -2.37 10.53
N SER A 41 5.17 -1.95 11.06
CA SER A 41 5.62 -2.38 12.39
C SER A 41 4.64 -1.95 13.49
N GLY A 42 4.14 -2.91 14.27
CA GLY A 42 3.27 -2.67 15.42
C GLY A 42 3.99 -2.09 16.63
N GLN A 43 5.32 -2.28 16.71
CA GLN A 43 6.19 -1.78 17.77
C GLN A 43 6.91 -0.49 17.36
N GLY A 44 6.81 -0.11 16.08
CA GLY A 44 7.47 1.05 15.50
C GLY A 44 6.67 2.34 15.63
N ALA A 45 7.31 3.43 15.23
CA ALA A 45 6.76 4.77 15.36
C ALA A 45 5.45 4.98 14.58
N LEU A 46 5.29 4.29 13.44
CA LEU A 46 4.06 4.33 12.63
C LEU A 46 2.82 3.80 13.35
N ALA A 47 2.98 2.94 14.36
CA ALA A 47 1.86 2.49 15.19
C ALA A 47 1.28 3.61 16.06
N GLN A 48 2.02 4.71 16.25
CA GLN A 48 1.66 5.78 17.19
C GLN A 48 1.52 7.16 16.53
N TRP A 49 2.45 7.53 15.64
CA TRP A 49 2.59 8.90 15.11
C TRP A 49 1.35 9.45 14.43
N TYR A 50 0.53 8.59 13.83
CA TYR A 50 -0.63 9.00 13.05
C TYR A 50 -1.97 8.55 13.65
N ALA A 51 -1.97 8.22 14.94
CA ALA A 51 -3.19 7.73 15.60
C ALA A 51 -4.32 8.77 15.54
N GLY A 52 -4.01 10.07 15.62
CA GLY A 52 -4.98 11.17 15.50
C GLY A 52 -5.60 11.30 14.11
N GLU A 53 -4.88 10.86 13.08
CA GLU A 53 -5.25 10.90 11.67
C GLU A 53 -5.96 9.61 11.22
N GLY A 54 -6.16 8.64 12.12
CA GLY A 54 -6.76 7.33 11.80
C GLY A 54 -5.74 6.25 11.43
N GLY A 55 -4.46 6.49 11.71
CA GLY A 55 -3.36 5.55 11.53
C GLY A 55 -2.88 5.39 10.09
N PRO A 56 -1.95 4.46 9.83
CA PRO A 56 -1.38 4.24 8.50
C PRO A 56 -2.41 3.98 7.39
N LEU A 57 -3.51 3.27 7.70
CA LEU A 57 -4.57 3.02 6.73
C LEU A 57 -5.29 4.29 6.28
N ALA A 58 -5.50 5.26 7.17
CA ALA A 58 -6.15 6.52 6.81
C ALA A 58 -5.27 7.36 5.87
N LEU A 59 -3.95 7.37 6.10
CA LEU A 59 -3.00 8.01 5.20
C LEU A 59 -3.03 7.39 3.80
N TRP A 60 -3.02 6.05 3.72
CA TRP A 60 -3.09 5.34 2.44
C TRP A 60 -4.43 5.49 1.72
N ARG A 61 -5.55 5.62 2.45
CA ARG A 61 -6.85 5.97 1.86
C ARG A 61 -6.83 7.37 1.22
N GLY A 62 -5.92 8.24 1.65
CA GLY A 62 -5.60 9.48 0.97
C GLY A 62 -5.00 9.30 -0.43
N TRP A 63 -4.53 8.11 -0.80
CA TRP A 63 -3.88 7.80 -2.08
C TRP A 63 -4.55 6.68 -2.91
N ALA A 64 -5.32 5.79 -2.28
CA ALA A 64 -5.91 4.62 -2.94
C ALA A 64 -7.33 4.34 -2.42
N ASP A 65 -8.17 3.72 -3.26
CA ASP A 65 -9.59 3.48 -2.94
C ASP A 65 -9.81 2.12 -2.23
N ASP A 66 -9.08 1.06 -2.64
CA ASP A 66 -9.11 -0.25 -2.00
C ASP A 66 -7.84 -0.43 -1.14
N VAL A 67 -7.97 -0.10 0.15
CA VAL A 67 -6.87 -0.14 1.12
C VAL A 67 -7.21 -1.10 2.24
N ARG A 68 -6.36 -2.10 2.39
CA ARG A 68 -6.39 -3.11 3.45
C ARG A 68 -5.02 -3.14 4.13
N GLY A 69 -4.93 -3.68 5.33
CA GLY A 69 -3.66 -3.76 6.03
C GLY A 69 -3.78 -3.92 7.53
N GLN A 70 -2.64 -4.16 8.17
CA GLN A 70 -2.54 -4.33 9.61
C GLN A 70 -1.12 -4.05 10.12
N ALA A 71 -1.04 -3.85 11.43
CA ALA A 71 0.22 -3.86 12.16
C ALA A 71 0.76 -5.29 12.23
N MET A 72 2.07 -5.44 12.05
CA MET A 72 2.82 -6.69 12.14
C MET A 72 3.57 -6.75 13.47
N PRO A 73 3.74 -7.94 14.07
CA PRO A 73 4.66 -8.10 15.19
C PRO A 73 6.09 -7.84 14.73
N GLY A 74 6.85 -7.08 15.52
CA GLY A 74 8.27 -6.81 15.29
C GLY A 74 8.55 -5.33 15.00
N GLY A 75 9.84 -5.03 14.88
CA GLY A 75 10.33 -3.71 14.51
C GLY A 75 10.11 -3.38 13.03
N HIS A 76 10.86 -2.41 12.52
CA HIS A 76 10.79 -2.01 11.11
C HIS A 76 11.07 -3.19 10.16
N PHE A 77 11.93 -4.11 10.59
CA PHE A 77 12.31 -5.32 9.85
C PHE A 77 11.41 -6.51 10.19
N PHE A 78 10.11 -6.29 10.44
CA PHE A 78 9.13 -7.35 10.66
C PHE A 78 9.13 -8.46 9.59
N PRO A 79 9.48 -8.24 8.30
CA PRO A 79 9.62 -9.34 7.36
C PRO A 79 10.77 -10.31 7.69
N GLU A 80 11.80 -9.86 8.41
CA GLU A 80 12.90 -10.70 8.89
C GLU A 80 12.58 -11.33 10.26
N GLU A 81 11.84 -10.61 11.11
CA GLU A 81 11.45 -11.05 12.46
C GLU A 81 10.27 -12.04 12.44
N ASP A 82 9.29 -11.84 11.55
CA ASP A 82 8.15 -12.73 11.29
C ASP A 82 7.98 -12.99 9.78
N PRO A 83 8.90 -13.75 9.16
CA PRO A 83 8.87 -14.03 7.74
C PRO A 83 7.66 -14.86 7.32
N ALA A 84 7.24 -15.81 8.16
CA ALA A 84 6.11 -16.70 7.86
C ALA A 84 4.79 -15.92 7.87
N GLY A 85 4.51 -15.16 8.94
CA GLY A 85 3.30 -14.35 9.02
C GLY A 85 3.25 -13.27 7.93
N THR A 86 4.40 -12.66 7.62
CA THR A 86 4.49 -11.70 6.50
C THR A 86 4.19 -12.38 5.16
N ALA A 87 4.79 -13.54 4.88
CA ALA A 87 4.58 -14.26 3.63
C ALA A 87 3.13 -14.73 3.47
N ASP A 88 2.49 -15.21 4.53
CA ASP A 88 1.09 -15.66 4.49
C ASP A 88 0.13 -14.53 4.11
N LEU A 89 0.33 -13.33 4.66
CA LEU A 89 -0.49 -12.17 4.32
C LEU A 89 -0.29 -11.71 2.88
N LEU A 90 0.96 -11.72 2.40
CA LEU A 90 1.27 -11.39 1.01
C LEU A 90 0.66 -12.45 0.06
N ALA A 91 0.81 -13.73 0.37
CA ALA A 91 0.26 -14.82 -0.43
C ALA A 91 -1.27 -14.78 -0.48
N GLY A 92 -1.93 -14.51 0.65
CA GLY A 92 -3.36 -14.30 0.71
C GLY A 92 -3.80 -13.14 -0.19
N PHE A 93 -3.15 -11.98 -0.06
CA PHE A 93 -3.48 -10.79 -0.85
C PHE A 93 -3.28 -10.99 -2.35
N PHE A 94 -2.18 -11.59 -2.78
CA PHE A 94 -1.91 -11.85 -4.20
C PHE A 94 -2.68 -13.05 -4.77
N GLY A 95 -3.13 -13.98 -3.91
CA GLY A 95 -3.94 -15.14 -4.29
C GLY A 95 -5.42 -14.83 -4.47
N GLU A 96 -5.90 -13.68 -3.98
CA GLU A 96 -7.25 -13.20 -4.24
C GLU A 96 -7.43 -12.90 -5.73
N THR A 97 -8.07 -13.83 -6.45
CA THR A 97 -8.46 -13.57 -7.84
C THR A 97 -9.49 -12.43 -7.83
N THR A 98 -9.17 -11.31 -8.46
CA THR A 98 -10.12 -10.21 -8.69
C THR A 98 -11.34 -10.74 -9.44
N HIS A 99 -12.38 -11.17 -8.72
CA HIS A 99 -13.65 -11.59 -9.30
C HIS A 99 -14.45 -10.33 -9.66
N GLY A 100 -13.97 -9.61 -10.67
CA GLY A 100 -14.41 -8.25 -11.01
C GLY A 100 -14.48 -7.97 -12.50
N ILE A 101 -14.69 -8.99 -13.34
CA ILE A 101 -15.28 -8.80 -14.67
C ILE A 101 -16.55 -9.63 -14.69
N SER A 102 -17.65 -9.03 -14.24
CA SER A 102 -18.99 -9.52 -14.51
C SER A 102 -19.12 -9.62 -16.04
N ARG A 103 -19.13 -10.85 -16.56
CA ARG A 103 -19.58 -11.12 -17.94
C ARG A 103 -21.05 -10.70 -18.00
N ARG A 104 -21.31 -9.47 -18.43
CA ARG A 104 -22.62 -9.09 -18.96
C ARG A 104 -22.83 -9.88 -20.25
N THR A 105 -23.35 -11.09 -20.13
CA THR A 105 -24.10 -11.74 -21.21
C THR A 105 -25.52 -11.91 -20.72
N GLY A 106 -26.23 -10.79 -20.62
CA GLY A 106 -27.68 -10.79 -20.66
C GLY A 106 -28.10 -10.89 -22.12
N LEU A 107 -28.47 -12.08 -22.56
CA LEU A 107 -29.36 -12.27 -23.69
C LEU A 107 -30.63 -12.93 -23.12
N PRO A 108 -31.83 -12.34 -23.30
CA PRO A 108 -33.05 -12.97 -22.84
C PRO A 108 -33.33 -14.23 -23.68
N SER A 109 -33.67 -15.31 -22.99
CA SER A 109 -34.13 -16.56 -23.62
C SER A 109 -35.47 -16.29 -24.32
N PRO A 110 -35.65 -16.64 -25.60
CA PRO A 110 -36.97 -16.59 -26.22
C PRO A 110 -37.79 -17.78 -25.70
N SER A 111 -39.01 -17.49 -25.28
CA SER A 111 -40.01 -18.49 -24.91
C SER A 111 -40.49 -19.24 -26.15
N LEU A 112 -40.55 -20.58 -26.05
CA LEU A 112 -41.52 -21.43 -26.74
C LEU A 112 -42.13 -22.38 -25.70
#